data_AF-A0A364JYS7-F1
#
_entry.id   AF-A0A364JYS7-F1
#
_cell.length_a   1.000
_cell.length_b   1.000
_cell.length_c   1.000
_cell.angle_alpha   90.00
_cell.angle_beta   90.00
_cell.angle_gamma   90.00
#
_symmetry.space_group_name_H-M   'P 1'
#
loop_
_entity.id
_entity.type
_entity.pdbx_description
1 polymer ?
#
loop_
_entity_poly.entity_id
_entity_poly.type
_entity_poly.pdbx_seq_one_letter_code
_entity_poly.pdbx_strand_id
1 'polypeptide(L)' 'MTPEQRRAADEQACQDYGFRKNTDAFAECLLKLDLDRRAERRAWEIRTEQPMVIYQPVYRRVPVRVKK' A
#
# COMPACT_ATOMS: atom_id res chain seq x y z
N MET A 1 -3.44 -5.87 -14.72
CA MET A 1 -2.19 -5.34 -15.30
C MET A 1 -1.19 -6.47 -15.42
N THR A 2 -0.79 -6.82 -16.64
CA THR A 2 0.30 -7.77 -16.86
C THR A 2 1.66 -7.12 -16.50
N PRO A 3 2.71 -7.92 -16.20
CA PRO A 3 4.05 -7.36 -15.98
C PRO A 3 4.57 -6.57 -17.19
N GLU A 4 4.29 -7.04 -18.41
CA GLU A 4 4.64 -6.35 -19.66
C GLU A 4 3.95 -4.99 -19.79
N GLN A 5 2.65 -4.92 -19.52
CA GLN A 5 1.90 -3.67 -19.56
C GLN A 5 2.42 -2.64 -18.55
N ARG A 6 2.83 -3.10 -17.36
CA ARG A 6 3.46 -2.22 -16.37
C ARG A 6 4.79 -1.69 -16.89
N ARG A 7 5.64 -2.57 -17.43
CA ARG A 7 6.93 -2.15 -17.96
C ARG A 7 6.80 -1.13 -19.10
N ALA A 8 5.84 -1.31 -20.00
CA ALA A 8 5.56 -0.36 -21.05
C ALA A 8 5.12 1.03 -20.50
N ALA A 9 4.28 1.05 -19.46
CA ALA A 9 3.87 2.29 -18.80
C ALA A 9 5.05 2.99 -18.10
N ASP A 10 5.97 2.22 -17.51
CA ASP A 10 7.15 2.74 -16.82
C ASP A 10 8.13 3.37 -17.81
N GLU A 11 8.32 2.70 -18.95
CA GLU A 11 9.13 3.22 -20.04
C GLU A 11 8.54 4.50 -20.62
N GLN A 12 7.22 4.60 -20.74
CA GLN A 12 6.53 5.82 -21.16
C GLN A 12 6.74 6.94 -20.14
N ALA A 13 6.51 6.69 -18.85
CA ALA A 13 6.72 7.68 -17.80
C ALA A 13 8.16 8.23 -17.79
N CYS A 14 9.17 7.36 -17.89
CA CYS A 14 10.57 7.80 -17.97
C CYS A 14 10.87 8.60 -19.24
N GLN A 15 10.24 8.29 -20.38
CA GLN A 15 10.35 9.11 -21.59
C GLN A 15 9.68 10.49 -21.41
N ASP A 16 8.53 10.54 -20.75
CA ASP A 16 7.79 11.79 -20.47
C ASP A 16 8.57 12.71 -19.51
N TYR A 17 9.33 12.13 -18.58
CA TYR A 17 10.28 12.88 -17.75
C TYR A 17 11.49 13.42 -18.55
N GLY A 18 11.65 13.03 -19.81
CA GLY A 18 12.71 13.50 -20.69
C GLY A 18 13.97 12.62 -20.70
N PHE A 19 13.93 11.44 -20.07
CA PHE A 19 15.06 10.51 -20.12
C PHE A 19 15.13 9.80 -21.47
N ARG A 20 16.34 9.74 -22.05
CA ARG A 20 16.59 9.01 -23.30
C ARG A 20 16.77 7.53 -23.01
N LYS A 21 16.18 6.67 -23.84
CA LYS A 21 16.38 5.21 -23.78
C LYS A 21 17.88 4.88 -23.87
N ASN A 22 18.28 3.77 -23.24
CA ASN A 22 19.65 3.26 -23.21
C ASN A 22 20.65 4.23 -22.53
N THR A 23 20.20 4.97 -21.51
CA THR A 23 21.08 5.79 -20.66
C THR A 23 20.99 5.30 -19.22
N ASP A 24 22.04 5.54 -18.44
CA ASP A 24 22.05 5.19 -17.02
C ASP A 24 20.93 5.91 -16.26
N ALA A 25 20.66 7.17 -16.61
CA ALA A 25 19.56 7.94 -16.03
C ALA A 25 18.18 7.32 -16.31
N PHE A 26 17.99 6.70 -17.48
CA PHE A 26 16.76 5.98 -17.80
C PHE A 26 16.63 4.69 -16.97
N ALA A 27 17.72 3.96 -16.78
CA ALA A 27 17.75 2.78 -15.92
C ALA A 27 17.47 3.14 -14.45
N GLU A 28 18.00 4.26 -13.98
CA GLU A 28 17.75 4.79 -12.64
C GLU A 28 16.28 5.19 -12.46
N CYS A 29 15.67 5.86 -13.44
CA CYS A 29 14.25 6.19 -13.41
C CYS A 29 13.36 4.94 -13.25
N LEU A 30 13.61 3.90 -14.05
CA LEU A 30 12.88 2.63 -13.96
C LEU A 30 13.08 1.94 -12.60
N LEU A 31 14.33 1.93 -12.10
CA LEU A 31 14.65 1.37 -10.80
C LEU A 31 13.90 2.09 -9.67
N LYS A 32 13.85 3.42 -9.72
CA LYS A 32 13.16 4.26 -8.73
C LYS A 32 11.66 3.99 -8.69
N LEU A 33 11.02 3.88 -9.86
CA LEU A 33 9.61 3.53 -10.00
C LEU A 33 9.29 2.14 -9.43
N ASP A 34 10.17 1.15 -9.65
CA ASP A 34 9.99 -0.18 -9.07
C ASP A 34 10.13 -0.17 -7.55
N LEU A 35 11.11 0.55 -7.02
CA LEU A 35 11.30 0.71 -5.57
C LEU A 35 10.11 1.40 -4.90
N ASP A 36 9.57 2.45 -5.51
CA ASP A 36 8.41 3.17 -5.01
C ASP A 36 7.19 2.25 -4.89
N ARG A 37 6.89 1.47 -5.93
CA ARG A 37 5.80 0.47 -5.87
C ARG A 37 6.01 -0.63 -4.85
N ARG A 38 7.25 -1.08 -4.66
CA ARG A 38 7.58 -2.03 -3.59
C ARG A 38 7.31 -1.39 -2.22
N ALA A 39 7.60 -0.10 -2.06
CA ALA A 39 7.29 0.62 -0.83
C ALA A 39 5.78 0.72 -0.61
N GLU A 40 5.00 1.08 -1.65
CA GLU A 40 3.53 1.10 -1.58
C GLU A 40 2.95 -0.27 -1.20
N ARG A 41 3.49 -1.35 -1.78
CA ARG A 41 3.05 -2.72 -1.44
C ARG A 41 3.30 -3.05 0.02
N ARG A 42 4.52 -2.77 0.53
CA ARG A 42 4.83 -2.97 1.96
C ARG A 42 3.93 -2.12 2.87
N ALA A 43 3.68 -0.86 2.49
CA ALA A 43 2.79 0.03 3.24
C ALA A 43 1.35 -0.51 3.27
N TRP A 44 0.89 -1.09 2.15
CA TRP A 44 -0.41 -1.74 2.08
C TRP A 44 -0.48 -2.96 2.99
N GLU A 45 0.54 -3.84 2.96
CA GLU A 45 0.66 -5.02 3.84
C GLU A 45 0.59 -4.62 5.31
N ILE A 46 1.42 -3.67 5.74
CA ILE A 46 1.44 -3.14 7.12
C ILE A 46 0.07 -2.58 7.53
N ARG A 47 -0.64 -1.92 6.62
CA ARG A 47 -1.98 -1.39 6.89
C ARG A 47 -3.02 -2.49 7.03
N THR A 48 -2.94 -3.54 6.20
CA THR A 48 -3.89 -4.66 6.26
C THR A 48 -3.65 -5.58 7.45
N GLU A 49 -2.41 -5.71 7.91
CA GLU A 49 -2.05 -6.51 9.08
C GLU A 49 -2.47 -5.87 10.41
N GLN A 50 -2.74 -4.55 10.42
CA GLN A 50 -3.26 -3.89 11.61
C GLN A 50 -4.68 -4.37 11.90
N PRO A 51 -4.93 -5.06 13.03
CA PRO A 51 -6.28 -5.50 13.37
C PRO A 51 -7.15 -4.26 13.62
N MET A 52 -8.21 -4.10 12.82
CA MET A 52 -9.27 -3.16 13.14
C MET A 52 -9.92 -3.56 14.46
N VAL A 53 -9.59 -2.86 15.56
CA VAL A 53 -10.16 -3.12 16.88
C VAL A 53 -11.55 -2.49 16.97
N ILE A 54 -12.59 -3.30 16.78
CA ILE A 54 -13.99 -2.89 17.01
C ILE A 54 -14.35 -3.17 18.47
N TYR A 55 -14.45 -2.12 19.29
CA TYR A 55 -14.84 -2.26 20.69
C TYR A 55 -16.34 -2.58 20.79
N GLN A 56 -16.69 -3.81 21.21
CA GLN A 56 -18.08 -4.16 21.49
C GLN A 56 -18.37 -3.98 22.99
N PRO A 57 -19.46 -3.28 23.38
CA PRO A 57 -19.84 -3.16 24.78
C PRO A 57 -20.37 -4.50 25.31
N VAL A 58 -19.77 -5.01 26.39
CA VAL A 58 -20.26 -6.19 27.11
C VAL A 58 -21.29 -5.73 28.16
N TYR A 59 -22.57 -5.98 27.90
CA TYR A 59 -23.63 -5.72 28.87
C TYR A 59 -23.67 -6.83 29.92
N ARG A 60 -23.31 -6.52 31.17
CA ARG A 60 -23.38 -7.46 32.30
C ARG A 60 -24.65 -7.21 33.10
N ARG A 61 -25.44 -8.27 33.36
CA ARG A 61 -26.59 -8.17 34.25
C ARG A 61 -26.10 -7.99 35.69
N VAL A 62 -26.55 -6.93 36.34
CA VAL A 62 -26.28 -6.67 37.76
C VAL A 62 -27.55 -7.03 38.54
N PRO A 63 -27.48 -7.93 39.53
CA PRO A 63 -28.65 -8.23 40.35
C PRO A 63 -29.00 -7.00 41.20
N VAL A 64 -30.25 -6.55 41.12
CA VAL A 64 -30.77 -5.50 41.99
C VAL A 64 -31.32 -6.13 43.28
N ARG A 65 -30.87 -5.65 44.45
CA ARG A 65 -31.49 -6.02 45.73
C ARG A 65 -32.76 -5.19 45.91
N VAL A 66 -33.90 -5.87 46.03
CA VAL A 66 -35.15 -5.24 46.46
C VAL A 66 -35.05 -4.98 47.96
N LYS A 67 -35.23 -3.72 48.39
CA LYS A 67 -35.36 -3.40 49.83
C LYS A 67 -36.75 -3.83 50.30
N LYS A 68 -36.78 -4.54 51.42
CA LYS A 68 -37.99 -5.07 52.07
C LYS A 68 -38.78 -3.97 52.76
#